data_AF-K1YIR1-F1
#
_entry.id   AF-K1YIR1-F1
#
_cell.length_a   1.000
_cell.length_b   1.000
_cell.length_c   1.000
_cell.angle_alpha   90.00
_cell.angle_beta   90.00
_cell.angle_gamma   90.00
#
_symmetry.space_group_name_H-M   'P 1'
#
loop_
_entity.id
_entity.type
_entity.pdbx_description
1 polymer ?
#
loop_
_entity_poly.entity_id
_entity_poly.type
_entity_poly.pdbx_seq_one_letter_code
_entity_poly.pdbx_strand_id
1 'polypeptide(L)' 'KKGYWIFLKTSATLIEQRLKQDLTRPLLAGRNKRNAIDQLLKQRLPIYELAPYHFLTDHLNPSTIAHLIIQTLRKHT' A
#
# COMPACT_ATOMS: atom_id res chain seq x y z
N LYS A 1 -22.02 -11.51 2.26
CA LYS A 1 -21.19 -10.28 2.14
C LYS A 1 -19.90 -10.65 1.41
N LYS A 2 -19.46 -9.90 0.38
CA LYS A 2 -18.28 -10.24 -0.45
C LYS A 2 -16.93 -9.75 0.13
N GLY A 3 -16.80 -9.70 1.46
CA GLY A 3 -15.57 -9.27 2.16
C GLY A 3 -15.39 -7.74 2.25
N TYR A 4 -14.24 -7.32 2.81
CA TYR A 4 -13.82 -5.92 2.91
C TYR A 4 -12.69 -5.66 1.91
N TRP A 5 -12.78 -4.54 1.18
CA TRP A 5 -11.72 -4.09 0.26
C TRP A 5 -11.07 -2.82 0.81
N ILE A 6 -9.77 -2.92 1.13
CA ILE A 6 -9.02 -1.89 1.83
C ILE A 6 -7.76 -1.57 1.02
N PHE A 7 -7.53 -0.27 0.77
CA PHE A 7 -6.30 0.22 0.17
C PHE A 7 -5.38 0.81 1.24
N LEU A 8 -4.21 0.18 1.43
CA LEU A 8 -3.10 0.71 2.23
C LEU A 8 -2.28 1.68 1.37
N LYS A 9 -2.67 2.96 1.41
CA LYS A 9 -2.03 4.01 0.62
C LYS A 9 -0.67 4.35 1.22
N THR A 10 0.34 4.45 0.36
CA THR A 10 1.67 4.88 0.76
C THR A 10 2.41 5.56 -0.39
N SER A 11 3.34 6.44 -0.06
CA SER A 11 4.19 7.10 -1.06
C SER A 11 5.21 6.14 -1.66
N ALA A 12 5.54 6.35 -2.94
CA ALA A 12 6.57 5.60 -3.65
C ALA A 12 7.94 5.62 -2.93
N THR A 13 8.23 6.72 -2.23
CA THR A 13 9.49 6.88 -1.48
C THR A 13 9.56 5.92 -0.29
N LEU A 14 8.44 5.73 0.40
CA LEU A 14 8.37 4.77 1.49
C LEU A 14 8.32 3.32 0.99
N ILE A 15 7.70 3.06 -0.16
CA ILE A 15 7.79 1.74 -0.82
C ILE A 15 9.25 1.40 -1.11
N GLU A 16 9.99 2.33 -1.71
CA GLU A 16 11.41 2.14 -2.02
C GLU A 16 12.23 1.91 -0.74
N GLN A 17 12.01 2.72 0.30
CA GLN A 17 12.69 2.56 1.58
C GLN A 17 12.42 1.18 2.21
N ARG A 18 11.16 0.74 2.22
CA ARG A 18 10.75 -0.58 2.76
C ARG A 18 11.36 -1.73 1.96
N LEU A 19 11.61 -1.54 0.67
CA LEU A 19 12.14 -2.56 -0.24
C LEU A 19 13.63 -2.40 -0.53
N LYS A 20 14.34 -1.49 0.14
CA LYS A 20 15.73 -1.11 -0.18
C LYS A 20 16.66 -2.32 -0.32
N GLN A 21 16.55 -3.29 0.58
CA GLN A 21 17.38 -4.49 0.63
C GLN A 21 16.66 -5.76 0.14
N ASP A 22 15.43 -5.63 -0.35
CA ASP A 22 14.66 -6.76 -0.86
C ASP A 22 15.05 -7.05 -2.32
N LEU A 23 15.71 -8.19 -2.54
CA LEU A 23 16.13 -8.70 -3.85
C LEU A 23 15.15 -9.75 -4.41
N THR A 24 14.12 -10.13 -3.65
CA THR A 24 13.20 -11.21 -3.99
C THR A 24 12.02 -10.76 -4.85
N ARG A 25 12.05 -9.52 -5.36
CA ARG A 25 10.98 -8.88 -6.13
C ARG A 25 11.34 -8.85 -7.62
N PRO A 26 10.92 -9.82 -8.45
CA PRO A 26 11.34 -9.89 -9.85
C PRO A 26 10.98 -8.63 -10.66
N LEU A 27 9.80 -8.06 -10.41
CA LEU A 27 9.33 -6.84 -11.08
C LEU A 27 10.10 -5.57 -10.68
N LEU A 28 10.89 -5.63 -9.60
CA LEU A 28 11.73 -4.53 -9.11
C LEU A 28 13.22 -4.86 -9.22
N ALA A 29 13.56 -5.99 -9.84
CA ALA A 29 14.93 -6.39 -10.06
C ALA A 29 15.56 -5.51 -11.15
N GLY A 30 16.73 -4.93 -10.89
CA GLY A 30 17.47 -4.11 -11.85
C GLY A 30 17.99 -2.80 -11.26
N ARG A 31 18.64 -2.00 -12.12
CA ARG A 31 19.37 -0.77 -11.70
C ARG A 31 18.46 0.39 -11.29
N ASN A 32 17.15 0.36 -11.60
CA ASN A 32 16.25 1.50 -11.35
C ASN A 32 14.94 1.08 -10.64
N LYS A 33 15.08 0.61 -9.40
CA LYS A 33 13.96 0.19 -8.53
C LYS A 33 12.92 1.31 -8.33
N ARG A 34 13.37 2.56 -8.18
CA ARG A 34 12.50 3.72 -8.04
C ARG A 34 11.54 3.90 -9.22
N ASN A 35 12.08 3.92 -10.43
CA ASN A 35 11.27 4.08 -11.65
C ASN A 35 10.25 2.93 -11.80
N ALA A 36 10.65 1.70 -11.53
CA ALA A 36 9.74 0.55 -11.55
C ALA A 36 8.60 0.71 -10.54
N ILE A 37 8.87 1.19 -9.32
CA ILE A 37 7.85 1.49 -8.31
C ILE A 37 6.88 2.56 -8.82
N ASP A 38 7.40 3.67 -9.37
CA ASP A 38 6.56 4.77 -9.88
C ASP A 38 5.66 4.31 -11.05
N GLN A 39 6.20 3.52 -11.99
CA GLN A 39 5.43 2.96 -13.10
C GLN A 39 4.32 2.02 -12.62
N LEU A 40 4.64 1.10 -11.71
CA LEU A 40 3.66 0.16 -11.16
C LEU A 40 2.57 0.88 -10.37
N LEU A 41 2.93 1.89 -9.56
CA LEU A 41 1.94 2.71 -8.86
C LEU A 41 1.05 3.46 -9.85
N LYS A 42 1.62 4.11 -10.86
CA LYS A 42 0.83 4.83 -11.88
C LYS A 42 -0.19 3.93 -12.57
N GLN A 43 0.20 2.70 -12.91
CA GLN A 43 -0.68 1.73 -13.56
C GLN A 43 -1.76 1.18 -12.62
N ARG A 44 -1.44 0.96 -11.35
CA ARG A 44 -2.31 0.23 -10.41
C ARG A 44 -3.17 1.15 -9.54
N LEU A 45 -2.76 2.41 -9.34
CA LEU A 45 -3.47 3.36 -8.50
C LEU A 45 -4.95 3.53 -8.89
N PRO A 46 -5.33 3.59 -10.19
CA PRO A 46 -6.75 3.67 -10.56
C PRO A 46 -7.58 2.48 -10.04
N ILE A 47 -7.00 1.29 -9.96
CA ILE A 47 -7.67 0.09 -9.43
C ILE A 47 -7.73 0.14 -7.91
N TYR A 48 -6.64 0.55 -7.25
CA TYR A 48 -6.60 0.63 -5.79
C TYR A 48 -7.54 1.71 -5.22
N GLU A 49 -7.73 2.81 -5.94
CA GLU A 49 -8.63 3.89 -5.52
C GLU A 49 -10.12 3.50 -5.56
N LEU A 50 -10.49 2.39 -6.21
CA LEU A 50 -11.85 1.84 -6.19
C LEU A 50 -12.22 1.19 -4.85
N ALA A 51 -11.24 0.93 -3.97
CA ALA A 51 -11.50 0.39 -2.64
C ALA A 51 -12.38 1.35 -1.82
N PRO A 52 -13.41 0.89 -1.09
CA PRO A 52 -14.23 1.78 -0.26
C PRO A 52 -13.50 2.39 0.93
N TYR A 53 -12.37 1.80 1.35
CA TYR A 53 -11.62 2.22 2.53
C TYR A 53 -10.16 2.48 2.16
N HIS A 54 -9.67 3.66 2.53
CA HIS A 54 -8.30 4.11 2.26
C HIS A 54 -7.61 4.48 3.57
N PHE A 55 -6.40 3.97 3.78
CA PHE A 55 -5.59 4.32 4.94
C PHE A 55 -4.22 4.79 4.49
N LEU A 56 -3.86 6.03 4.80
CA LEU A 56 -2.51 6.54 4.60
C LEU A 56 -1.58 5.94 5.67
N THR A 57 -0.54 5.24 5.23
CA THR A 57 0.32 4.43 6.11
C THR A 57 1.73 5.00 6.31
N ASP A 58 1.99 6.21 5.81
CA ASP A 58 3.35 6.72 5.67
C ASP A 58 4.09 6.91 7.00
N HIS A 59 3.35 7.26 8.06
CA HIS A 59 3.90 7.52 9.40
C HIS A 59 3.35 6.59 10.47
N LEU A 60 2.76 5.46 10.06
CA LEU A 60 2.11 4.52 10.96
C LEU A 60 2.87 3.20 10.96
N ASN A 61 3.01 2.61 12.16
CA ASN A 61 3.47 1.24 12.29
C ASN A 61 2.31 0.26 11.98
N PRO A 62 2.61 -1.02 11.67
CA PRO A 62 1.60 -2.02 11.31
C PRO A 62 0.50 -2.20 12.36
N SER A 63 0.84 -2.17 13.65
CA SER A 63 -0.13 -2.34 14.75
C SER A 63 -1.13 -1.19 14.80
N THR A 64 -0.68 0.05 14.61
CA THR A 64 -1.57 1.22 14.54
C THR A 64 -2.49 1.15 13.33
N ILE A 65 -1.97 0.75 12.16
CA ILE A 65 -2.77 0.57 10.94
C ILE A 65 -3.88 -0.47 11.17
N ALA A 66 -3.53 -1.62 11.76
CA ALA A 66 -4.49 -2.67 12.06
C ALA A 66 -5.61 -2.19 13.00
N HIS A 67 -5.26 -1.45 14.06
CA HIS A 67 -6.25 -0.88 14.99
C HIS A 67 -7.20 0.10 14.29
N LEU A 68 -6.68 1.00 13.43
CA LEU A 68 -7.49 1.95 12.68
C LEU A 68 -8.46 1.25 11.74
N ILE A 69 -8.03 0.19 11.06
CA ILE A 69 -8.90 -0.63 10.20
C ILE A 69 -10.03 -1.23 11.03
N ILE A 70 -9.71 -1.91 12.15
CA ILE A 70 -10.72 -2.56 13.01
C ILE A 70 -11.74 -1.53 13.52
N GLN A 71 -11.27 -0.38 14.01
CA GLN A 71 -12.14 0.69 14.51
C GLN A 71 -13.06 1.23 13.41
N THR A 72 -12.54 1.41 12.19
CA THR A 72 -13.32 1.90 11.06
C THR A 72 -14.40 0.90 10.67
N LEU A 73 -14.04 -0.37 10.49
CA LEU A 73 -15.00 -1.40 10.07
C LEU A 73 -16.11 -1.64 11.10
N ARG A 74 -15.80 -1.54 12.40
CA ARG A 74 -16.79 -1.67 13.48
C ARG A 74 -17.84 -0.55 13.47
N LYS A 75 -17.50 0.67 13.06
CA LYS A 75 -18.46 1.78 12.97
C LYS A 75 -19.46 1.63 11.83
N HIS A 76 -19.16 0.79 10.85
CA HIS A 76 -19.98 0.55 9.66
C HIS A 76 -20.68 -0.83 9.67
N THR A 77 -20.62 -1.56 10.80
CA THR A 77 -21.32 -2.83 11.01
C THR A 77 -22.45 -2.64 12.00
#